data_AF-A0A5C6CJJ5-F1
#
_entry.id   AF-A0A5C6CJJ5-F1
#
_cell.length_a   1.000
_cell.length_b   1.000
_cell.length_c   1.000
_cell.angle_alpha   90.00
_cell.angle_beta   90.00
_cell.angle_gamma   90.00
#
_symmetry.space_group_name_H-M   'P 1'
#
loop_
_entity.id
_entity.type
_entity.pdbx_description
1 polymer ?
#
loop_
_entity_poly.entity_id
_entity_poly.type
_entity_poly.pdbx_seq_one_letter_code
_entity_poly.pdbx_strand_id
1 'polypeptide(L)'
;MPAPQVHRDADGRPDFMVVLGVAPPYVEDDVREAYFQKAKFLHPDRGGDPHEFSALHEAFEQAKQYLEFKRDSRGWIAKQMDGYLQSRELADKLVSFGAQVETNAVDWLQRSFGDFADLTEAITAVRLENSNQAERMLNEMVKNAEALAKLVRLELPGCQVSDQGVLRCEVFQQLQHMDLSRTPVTKTALAIVDRLPNLESLELLGSKVWWWSRRRVAAELQRRREEKPAILR
;
A
#
# COMPACT_ATOMS: atom_id res chain seq x y z
N MET A 1 -26.11 7.58 15.67
CA MET A 1 -24.96 6.88 15.06
C MET A 1 -23.82 6.97 16.07
N PRO A 2 -23.23 5.86 16.54
CA PRO A 2 -22.12 5.94 17.48
C PRO A 2 -20.90 6.55 16.78
N ALA A 3 -20.22 7.47 17.47
CA ALA A 3 -18.98 8.05 16.99
C ALA A 3 -17.84 7.00 17.04
N PRO A 4 -16.79 7.13 16.22
CA PRO A 4 -15.60 6.31 16.37
C PRO A 4 -15.08 6.27 17.80
N GLN A 5 -14.77 5.07 18.29
CA GLN A 5 -14.10 4.81 19.55
C GLN A 5 -12.61 5.16 19.42
N VAL A 6 -12.34 6.47 19.44
CA VAL A 6 -10.98 7.00 19.48
C VAL A 6 -10.36 6.70 20.85
N HIS A 7 -9.23 6.00 20.88
CA HIS A 7 -8.42 5.84 22.09
C HIS A 7 -7.90 7.20 22.57
N ARG A 8 -7.94 7.38 23.89
CA ARG A 8 -7.66 8.66 24.54
C ARG A 8 -6.72 8.48 25.72
N ASP A 9 -5.89 9.49 25.94
CA ASP A 9 -5.09 9.61 27.15
C ASP A 9 -5.97 9.91 28.39
N ALA A 10 -5.32 10.00 29.56
CA ALA A 10 -6.01 10.29 30.82
C ALA A 10 -6.77 11.63 30.84
N ASP A 11 -6.37 12.57 29.98
CA ASP A 11 -7.00 13.88 29.82
C ASP A 11 -8.12 13.88 28.75
N GLY A 12 -8.44 12.70 28.19
CA GLY A 12 -9.47 12.54 27.18
C GLY A 12 -9.06 13.02 25.78
N ARG A 13 -7.78 13.27 25.53
CA ARG A 13 -7.26 13.69 24.22
C ARG A 13 -6.99 12.46 23.34
N PRO A 14 -7.32 12.51 22.03
CA PRO A 14 -6.96 11.43 21.12
C PRO A 14 -5.46 11.13 21.11
N ASP A 15 -5.07 9.86 21.18
CA ASP A 15 -3.67 9.46 21.26
C ASP A 15 -2.83 10.01 20.09
N PHE A 16 -3.39 10.02 18.87
CA PHE A 16 -2.73 10.60 17.70
C PHE A 16 -2.52 12.13 17.81
N MET A 17 -3.40 12.86 18.51
CA MET A 17 -3.19 14.29 18.78
C MET A 17 -2.07 14.49 19.81
N VAL A 18 -1.94 13.56 20.76
CA VAL A 18 -0.81 13.55 21.72
C VAL A 18 0.50 13.26 20.99
N VAL A 19 0.53 12.27 20.09
CA VAL A 19 1.70 11.97 19.25
C VAL A 19 2.09 13.18 18.40
N LEU A 20 1.14 13.89 17.82
CA LEU A 20 1.40 15.13 17.07
C LEU A 20 1.79 16.31 17.99
N GLY A 21 1.47 16.25 19.28
CA GLY A 21 1.72 17.33 20.25
C GLY A 21 0.76 18.50 20.07
N VAL A 22 -0.44 18.27 19.53
CA VAL A 22 -1.44 19.31 19.27
C VAL A 22 -2.45 19.34 20.41
N ALA A 23 -2.69 20.53 20.98
CA ALA A 23 -3.69 20.74 22.03
C ALA A 23 -5.03 21.19 21.43
N PRO A 24 -6.17 20.94 22.10
CA PRO A 24 -7.46 21.47 21.67
C PRO A 24 -7.53 23.00 21.83
N PRO A 25 -8.33 23.71 21.00
CA PRO A 25 -9.19 23.20 19.93
C PRO A 25 -8.37 22.73 18.72
N TYR A 26 -8.76 21.58 18.15
CA TYR A 26 -8.03 21.01 17.02
C TYR A 26 -8.42 21.68 15.70
N VAL A 27 -7.44 22.24 15.01
CA VAL A 27 -7.59 22.86 13.68
C VAL A 27 -6.66 22.17 12.69
N GLU A 28 -7.10 22.04 11.43
CA GLU A 28 -6.35 21.29 10.40
C GLU A 28 -4.96 21.88 10.13
N ASP A 29 -4.85 23.21 10.13
CA ASP A 29 -3.58 23.91 9.91
C ASP A 29 -2.58 23.64 11.05
N ASP A 30 -3.04 23.58 12.30
CA ASP A 30 -2.18 23.28 13.46
C ASP A 30 -1.67 21.83 13.41
N VAL A 31 -2.53 20.88 13.01
CA VAL A 31 -2.16 19.47 12.80
C VAL A 31 -1.10 19.35 11.70
N ARG A 32 -1.28 20.06 10.60
CA ARG A 32 -0.36 20.05 9.46
C ARG A 32 0.99 20.67 9.81
N GLU A 33 0.98 21.81 10.49
CA GLU A 33 2.21 22.47 10.94
C GLU A 33 2.96 21.60 11.96
N ALA A 34 2.27 21.03 12.95
CA ALA A 34 2.88 20.13 13.93
C ALA A 34 3.52 18.90 13.28
N TYR A 35 2.82 18.28 12.31
CA TYR A 35 3.37 17.18 11.53
C TYR A 35 4.64 17.62 10.79
N PHE A 36 4.60 18.70 10.01
CA PHE A 36 5.77 19.14 9.23
C PHE A 36 6.95 19.53 10.11
N GLN A 37 6.71 20.18 11.25
CA GLN A 37 7.76 20.52 12.20
C GLN A 37 8.43 19.26 12.76
N LYS A 38 7.66 18.27 13.22
CA LYS A 38 8.24 17.01 13.73
C LYS A 38 8.88 16.18 12.63
N ALA A 39 8.26 16.09 11.46
CA ALA A 39 8.77 15.37 10.30
C ALA A 39 10.14 15.91 9.87
N LYS A 40 10.39 17.23 9.92
CA LYS A 40 11.70 17.81 9.58
C LYS A 40 12.87 17.21 10.36
N PHE A 41 12.64 16.79 11.60
CA PHE A 41 13.66 16.23 12.51
C PHE A 41 13.64 14.71 12.53
N LEU A 42 12.46 14.11 12.40
CA LEU A 42 12.27 12.66 12.46
C LEU A 42 12.42 11.97 11.10
N HIS A 43 12.56 12.72 9.99
CA HIS A 43 12.65 12.12 8.66
C HIS A 43 13.87 11.18 8.54
N PRO A 44 13.69 9.96 7.99
CA PRO A 44 14.78 8.98 7.80
C PRO A 44 15.96 9.52 7.00
N ASP A 45 15.69 10.26 5.91
CA ASP A 45 16.72 10.90 5.07
C ASP A 45 17.61 11.91 5.81
N ARG A 46 17.24 12.30 7.03
CA ARG A 46 17.98 13.24 7.88
C ARG A 46 18.53 12.59 9.15
N GLY A 47 18.49 11.26 9.24
CA GLY A 47 18.98 10.49 10.39
C GLY A 47 18.00 10.41 11.57
N GLY A 48 16.72 10.78 11.37
CA GLY A 48 15.67 10.56 12.38
C GLY A 48 15.21 9.10 12.43
N ASP A 49 14.56 8.69 13.53
CA ASP A 49 14.04 7.33 13.71
C ASP A 49 12.82 7.08 12.81
N PRO A 50 12.90 6.17 11.82
CA PRO A 50 11.80 5.84 10.94
C PRO A 50 10.61 5.16 11.64
N HIS A 51 10.77 4.55 12.82
CA HIS A 51 9.63 4.00 13.58
C HIS A 51 8.82 5.16 14.17
N GLU A 52 9.51 6.15 14.75
CA GLU A 52 8.90 7.39 15.23
C GLU A 52 8.31 8.19 14.08
N PHE A 53 8.95 8.20 12.90
CA PHE A 53 8.42 8.84 11.70
C PHE A 53 7.16 8.13 11.16
N SER A 54 7.15 6.81 11.11
CA SER A 54 5.99 6.01 10.70
C SER A 54 4.82 6.25 11.66
N ALA A 55 5.07 6.19 12.96
CA ALA A 55 4.07 6.49 13.99
C ALA A 55 3.57 7.95 13.91
N LEU A 56 4.44 8.92 13.62
CA LEU A 56 4.07 10.31 13.38
C LEU A 56 3.20 10.46 12.12
N HIS A 57 3.56 9.78 11.04
CA HIS A 57 2.81 9.80 9.79
C HIS A 57 1.44 9.14 9.95
N GLU A 58 1.38 8.01 10.63
CA GLU A 58 0.14 7.35 10.98
C GLU A 58 -0.75 8.26 11.85
N ALA A 59 -0.18 8.91 12.87
CA ALA A 59 -0.90 9.85 13.71
C ALA A 59 -1.43 11.07 12.92
N PHE A 60 -0.67 11.56 11.94
CA PHE A 60 -1.12 12.62 11.04
C PHE A 60 -2.32 12.20 10.18
N GLU A 61 -2.26 11.02 9.57
CA GLU A 61 -3.37 10.48 8.79
C GLU A 61 -4.62 10.25 9.68
N GLN A 62 -4.43 9.71 10.89
CA GLN A 62 -5.50 9.56 11.88
C GLN A 62 -6.15 10.91 12.24
N ALA A 63 -5.33 11.93 12.50
CA ALA A 63 -5.81 13.27 12.84
C ALA A 63 -6.61 13.92 11.69
N LYS A 64 -6.13 13.78 10.46
CA LYS A 64 -6.80 14.28 9.26
C LYS A 64 -8.16 13.62 9.06
N GLN A 65 -8.23 12.28 9.14
CA GLN A 65 -9.48 11.53 9.04
C GLN A 65 -10.47 11.91 10.15
N TYR A 66 -9.98 12.07 11.38
CA TYR A 66 -10.79 12.49 12.52
C TYR A 66 -11.40 13.89 12.34
N LEU A 67 -10.61 14.85 11.85
CA LEU A 67 -11.08 16.22 11.57
C LEU A 67 -12.06 16.25 10.39
N GLU A 68 -11.82 15.48 9.33
CA GLU A 68 -12.73 15.36 8.18
C GLU A 68 -14.09 14.78 8.63
N PHE A 69 -14.07 13.69 9.42
CA PHE A 69 -15.28 13.10 9.99
C PHE A 69 -16.03 14.06 10.94
N LYS A 70 -15.30 14.79 11.80
CA LYS A 70 -15.88 15.80 12.70
C LYS A 70 -16.56 16.95 11.94
N ARG A 71 -15.99 17.34 10.79
CA ARG A 71 -16.53 18.41 9.94
C ARG A 71 -17.77 17.97 9.17
N ASP A 72 -17.71 16.82 8.53
CA ASP A 72 -18.84 16.24 7.77
C ASP A 72 -18.81 14.71 7.78
N SER A 73 -19.38 14.13 8.82
CA SER A 73 -19.48 12.67 8.97
C SER A 73 -20.22 11.99 7.83
N ARG A 74 -21.24 12.62 7.23
CA ARG A 74 -22.06 11.99 6.18
C ARG A 74 -21.36 12.01 4.83
N GLY A 75 -20.77 13.14 4.46
CA GLY A 75 -19.95 13.24 3.25
C GLY A 75 -18.70 12.37 3.33
N TRP A 76 -18.08 12.27 4.51
CA TRP A 76 -16.96 11.36 4.74
C TRP A 76 -17.35 9.89 4.54
N ILE A 77 -18.46 9.43 5.14
CA ILE A 77 -18.95 8.04 4.95
C ILE A 77 -19.25 7.76 3.48
N ALA A 78 -19.92 8.68 2.78
CA ALA A 78 -20.24 8.50 1.36
C ALA A 78 -18.98 8.33 0.49
N LYS A 79 -17.97 9.19 0.72
CA LYS A 79 -16.69 9.14 0.02
C LYS A 79 -15.92 7.83 0.28
N GLN A 80 -15.92 7.33 1.51
CA GLN A 80 -15.28 6.04 1.82
C GLN A 80 -16.06 4.87 1.22
N MET A 81 -17.40 4.95 1.20
CA MET A 81 -18.26 3.93 0.59
C MET A 81 -17.99 3.79 -0.92
N ASP A 82 -17.78 4.89 -1.64
CA ASP A 82 -17.47 4.85 -3.08
C ASP A 82 -16.15 4.10 -3.35
N GLY A 83 -15.10 4.41 -2.58
CA GLY A 83 -13.80 3.72 -2.68
C GLY A 83 -13.89 2.24 -2.30
N TYR A 84 -14.64 1.91 -1.25
CA TYR A 84 -14.90 0.53 -0.84
C TYR A 84 -15.63 -0.28 -1.91
N LEU A 85 -16.70 0.27 -2.48
CA LEU A 85 -17.48 -0.40 -3.53
C LEU A 85 -16.63 -0.65 -4.77
N GLN A 86 -15.77 0.31 -5.16
CA GLN A 86 -14.84 0.14 -6.27
C GLN A 86 -13.79 -0.95 -5.99
N SER A 87 -13.20 -0.97 -4.79
CA SER A 87 -12.23 -2.00 -4.37
C SER A 87 -12.86 -3.39 -4.39
N ARG A 88 -14.09 -3.51 -3.90
CA ARG A 88 -14.85 -4.76 -3.88
C ARG A 88 -15.22 -5.24 -5.29
N GLU A 89 -15.74 -4.37 -6.14
CA GLU A 89 -16.05 -4.72 -7.53
C GLU A 89 -14.79 -5.19 -8.27
N LEU A 90 -13.66 -4.51 -8.04
CA LEU A 90 -12.38 -4.94 -8.58
C LEU A 90 -11.98 -6.32 -8.03
N ALA A 91 -12.05 -6.54 -6.72
CA ALA A 91 -11.71 -7.83 -6.11
C ALA A 91 -12.55 -8.98 -6.71
N ASP A 92 -13.87 -8.81 -6.83
CA ASP A 92 -14.76 -9.79 -7.46
C ASP A 92 -14.37 -10.05 -8.92
N LYS A 93 -14.00 -8.99 -9.65
CA LYS A 93 -13.51 -9.10 -11.03
C LYS A 93 -12.17 -9.85 -11.11
N LEU A 94 -11.24 -9.61 -10.18
CA LEU A 94 -9.96 -10.34 -10.12
C LEU A 94 -10.19 -11.83 -9.82
N VAL A 95 -11.09 -12.14 -8.88
CA VAL A 95 -11.50 -13.52 -8.58
C VAL A 95 -12.13 -14.20 -9.80
N SER A 96 -12.88 -13.46 -10.63
CA SER A 96 -13.44 -14.00 -11.88
C SER A 96 -12.37 -14.43 -12.92
N PHE A 97 -11.15 -13.87 -12.84
CA PHE A 97 -10.00 -14.33 -13.64
C PHE A 97 -9.31 -15.57 -13.05
N GLY A 98 -9.74 -16.02 -11.87
CA GLY A 98 -9.14 -17.10 -11.09
C GLY A 98 -8.08 -16.65 -10.08
N ALA A 99 -8.02 -15.35 -9.78
CA ALA A 99 -7.05 -14.83 -8.82
C ALA A 99 -7.52 -15.03 -7.38
N GLN A 100 -6.57 -15.23 -6.48
CA GLN A 100 -6.74 -15.05 -5.05
C GLN A 100 -6.40 -13.59 -4.71
N VAL A 101 -7.23 -12.96 -3.88
CA VAL A 101 -7.09 -11.56 -3.48
C VAL A 101 -7.05 -11.52 -1.96
N GLU A 102 -6.04 -10.85 -1.42
CA GLU A 102 -5.95 -10.56 0.03
C GLU A 102 -6.26 -9.07 0.24
N THR A 103 -7.13 -8.80 1.22
CA THR A 103 -7.47 -7.46 1.67
C THR A 103 -7.07 -7.29 3.13
N ASN A 104 -6.65 -6.09 3.50
CA ASN A 104 -6.42 -5.72 4.89
C ASN A 104 -7.21 -4.45 5.22
N ALA A 105 -7.92 -4.48 6.34
CA ALA A 105 -8.47 -3.28 6.96
C ALA A 105 -7.35 -2.53 7.70
N VAL A 106 -7.54 -1.23 7.91
CA VAL A 106 -6.61 -0.44 8.73
C VAL A 106 -6.85 -0.78 10.21
N ASP A 107 -5.82 -1.31 10.90
CA ASP A 107 -5.91 -1.84 12.27
C ASP A 107 -6.60 -0.90 13.28
N TRP A 108 -6.30 0.40 13.22
CA TRP A 108 -6.90 1.38 14.15
C TRP A 108 -8.36 1.71 13.78
N LEU A 109 -8.76 1.57 12.52
CA LEU A 109 -10.15 1.74 12.07
C LEU A 109 -11.01 0.56 12.51
N GLN A 110 -10.47 -0.65 12.49
CA GLN A 110 -11.12 -1.85 13.06
C GLN A 110 -11.42 -1.67 14.54
N ARG A 111 -10.46 -1.12 15.30
CA ARG A 111 -10.64 -0.82 16.73
C ARG A 111 -11.62 0.33 16.97
N SER A 112 -11.61 1.34 16.11
CA SER A 112 -12.39 2.56 16.33
C SER A 112 -13.81 2.50 15.77
N PHE A 113 -14.07 1.72 14.72
CA PHE A 113 -15.33 1.78 13.98
C PHE A 113 -16.04 0.42 13.78
N GLY A 114 -15.50 -0.70 14.29
CA GLY A 114 -16.16 -2.01 14.19
C GLY A 114 -16.37 -2.43 12.74
N ASP A 115 -17.60 -2.81 12.38
CA ASP A 115 -18.01 -3.27 11.04
C ASP A 115 -17.75 -2.25 9.90
N PHE A 116 -17.49 -0.98 10.21
CA PHE A 116 -17.11 0.03 9.20
C PHE A 116 -15.65 -0.07 8.76
N ALA A 117 -14.83 -0.88 9.43
CA ALA A 117 -13.44 -1.10 9.00
C ALA A 117 -13.36 -1.82 7.67
N ASP A 118 -14.38 -2.60 7.32
CA ASP A 118 -14.56 -3.20 6.00
C ASP A 118 -14.50 -2.12 4.91
N LEU A 119 -15.01 -0.91 5.17
CA LEU A 119 -14.98 0.21 4.21
C LEU A 119 -13.56 0.72 3.91
N THR A 120 -12.57 0.26 4.66
CA THR A 120 -11.17 0.65 4.51
C THR A 120 -10.30 -0.52 4.06
N GLU A 121 -10.92 -1.68 3.78
CA GLU A 121 -10.22 -2.81 3.19
C GLU A 121 -9.59 -2.41 1.86
N ALA A 122 -8.26 -2.47 1.85
CA ALA A 122 -7.49 -2.27 0.64
C ALA A 122 -6.94 -3.61 0.17
N ILE A 123 -6.92 -3.82 -1.14
CA ILE A 123 -6.27 -4.99 -1.75
C ILE A 123 -4.76 -4.85 -1.55
N THR A 124 -4.17 -5.80 -0.83
CA THR A 124 -2.74 -5.82 -0.49
C THR A 124 -1.96 -6.89 -1.25
N ALA A 125 -2.62 -7.99 -1.64
CA ALA A 125 -2.01 -9.02 -2.47
C ALA A 125 -2.97 -9.53 -3.54
N VAL A 126 -2.43 -9.80 -4.72
CA VAL A 126 -3.13 -10.49 -5.82
C VAL A 126 -2.25 -11.62 -6.33
N ARG A 127 -2.78 -12.84 -6.32
CA ARG A 127 -2.10 -14.04 -6.81
C ARG A 127 -2.92 -14.73 -7.89
N LEU A 128 -2.32 -14.98 -9.04
CA LEU A 128 -2.90 -15.77 -10.12
C LEU A 128 -1.87 -16.80 -10.59
N GLU A 129 -2.24 -18.07 -10.60
CA GLU A 129 -1.32 -19.15 -10.97
C GLU A 129 -1.72 -19.86 -12.25
N ASN A 130 -0.73 -20.26 -13.06
CA ASN A 130 -0.89 -21.16 -14.21
C ASN A 130 -2.04 -20.77 -15.17
N SER A 131 -2.21 -19.46 -15.40
CA SER A 131 -3.37 -18.91 -16.11
C SER A 131 -2.97 -18.18 -17.40
N ASN A 132 -3.82 -18.28 -18.42
CA ASN A 132 -3.73 -17.49 -19.65
C ASN A 132 -4.48 -16.14 -19.56
N GLN A 133 -5.06 -15.83 -18.40
CA GLN A 133 -5.84 -14.60 -18.19
C GLN A 133 -5.02 -13.45 -17.60
N ALA A 134 -3.76 -13.67 -17.25
CA ALA A 134 -2.92 -12.69 -16.56
C ALA A 134 -2.82 -11.34 -17.29
N GLU A 135 -2.64 -11.34 -18.61
CA GLU A 135 -2.58 -10.09 -19.38
C GLU A 135 -3.90 -9.28 -19.28
N ARG A 136 -5.06 -9.96 -19.29
CA ARG A 136 -6.37 -9.32 -19.13
C ARG A 136 -6.56 -8.80 -17.72
N MET A 137 -6.19 -9.61 -16.73
CA MET A 137 -6.23 -9.22 -15.32
C MET A 137 -5.37 -7.98 -15.05
N LEU A 138 -4.12 -7.95 -15.54
CA LEU A 138 -3.23 -6.80 -15.37
C LEU A 138 -3.80 -5.53 -16.01
N ASN A 139 -4.43 -5.64 -17.19
CA ASN A 139 -5.08 -4.48 -17.80
C ASN A 139 -6.22 -3.92 -16.93
N GLU A 140 -7.00 -4.79 -16.27
CA GLU A 140 -8.05 -4.37 -15.34
C GLU A 140 -7.49 -3.75 -14.07
N MET A 141 -6.41 -4.32 -13.54
CA MET A 141 -5.69 -3.76 -12.39
C MET A 141 -5.15 -2.35 -12.71
N VAL A 142 -4.49 -2.18 -13.85
CA VAL A 142 -3.92 -0.88 -14.27
C VAL A 142 -5.01 0.15 -14.53
N LYS A 143 -6.14 -0.25 -15.13
CA LYS A 143 -7.31 0.63 -15.32
C LYS A 143 -7.88 1.14 -13.99
N ASN A 144 -7.79 0.34 -12.94
CA ASN A 144 -8.31 0.64 -11.60
C ASN A 144 -7.18 0.84 -10.58
N ALA A 145 -6.06 1.44 -10.98
CA ALA A 145 -4.86 1.53 -10.16
C ALA A 145 -5.09 2.24 -8.81
N GLU A 146 -6.05 3.18 -8.73
CA GLU A 146 -6.41 3.88 -7.48
C GLU A 146 -6.92 2.91 -6.40
N ALA A 147 -7.70 1.89 -6.77
CA ALA A 147 -8.18 0.85 -5.86
C ALA A 147 -7.06 -0.11 -5.41
N LEU A 148 -5.92 -0.08 -6.09
CA LEU A 148 -4.73 -0.89 -5.80
C LEU A 148 -3.57 -0.06 -5.26
N ALA A 149 -3.84 1.16 -4.75
CA ALA A 149 -2.81 2.06 -4.22
C ALA A 149 -2.03 1.48 -3.02
N LYS A 150 -2.55 0.43 -2.38
CA LYS A 150 -1.94 -0.30 -1.26
C LYS A 150 -1.46 -1.71 -1.63
N LEU A 151 -1.39 -2.04 -2.92
CA LEU A 151 -0.93 -3.35 -3.38
C LEU A 151 0.57 -3.53 -3.06
N VAL A 152 0.88 -4.54 -2.25
CA VAL A 152 2.25 -4.88 -1.81
C VAL A 152 2.78 -6.11 -2.53
N ARG A 153 1.91 -7.07 -2.87
CA ARG A 153 2.30 -8.34 -3.51
C ARG A 153 1.53 -8.60 -4.81
N LEU A 154 2.24 -8.97 -5.86
CA LEU A 154 1.67 -9.41 -7.15
C LEU A 154 2.36 -10.68 -7.61
N GLU A 155 1.62 -11.77 -7.63
CA GLU A 155 2.18 -13.10 -7.88
C GLU A 155 1.52 -13.72 -9.10
N LEU A 156 2.30 -14.00 -10.13
CA LEU A 156 1.85 -14.52 -11.42
C LEU A 156 2.55 -15.84 -11.83
N PRO A 157 2.84 -16.79 -10.92
CA PRO A 157 3.67 -17.93 -11.27
C PRO A 157 2.98 -18.83 -12.31
N GLY A 158 3.71 -19.19 -13.37
CA GLY A 158 3.19 -20.02 -14.46
C GLY A 158 2.18 -19.32 -15.37
N CYS A 159 1.96 -18.01 -15.20
CA CYS A 159 1.02 -17.28 -16.03
C CYS A 159 1.60 -16.90 -17.41
N GLN A 160 0.71 -16.82 -18.41
CA GLN A 160 1.03 -16.29 -19.72
C GLN A 160 0.88 -14.78 -19.74
N VAL A 161 2.00 -14.07 -19.53
CA VAL A 161 2.08 -12.61 -19.48
C VAL A 161 3.28 -12.11 -20.29
N SER A 162 3.13 -10.96 -20.96
CA SER A 162 4.18 -10.35 -21.78
C SER A 162 5.09 -9.41 -20.97
N ASP A 163 6.27 -9.09 -21.50
CA ASP A 163 7.15 -8.06 -20.92
C ASP A 163 6.43 -6.71 -20.82
N GLN A 164 5.61 -6.36 -21.81
CA GLN A 164 4.84 -5.12 -21.82
C GLN A 164 3.75 -5.13 -20.75
N GLY A 165 3.05 -6.26 -20.57
CA GLY A 165 2.06 -6.45 -19.52
C GLY A 165 2.67 -6.21 -18.13
N VAL A 166 3.84 -6.79 -17.87
CA VAL A 166 4.58 -6.57 -16.62
C VAL A 166 5.03 -5.12 -16.45
N LEU A 167 5.51 -4.47 -17.50
CA LEU A 167 6.00 -3.09 -17.40
C LEU A 167 4.90 -2.07 -17.11
N ARG A 168 3.63 -2.35 -17.44
CA ARG A 168 2.49 -1.51 -17.06
C ARG A 168 2.20 -1.54 -15.55
N CYS A 169 2.71 -2.53 -14.82
CA CYS A 169 2.61 -2.59 -13.37
C CYS A 169 3.43 -1.49 -12.66
N GLU A 170 4.17 -0.65 -13.40
CA GLU A 170 4.87 0.52 -12.84
C GLU A 170 3.95 1.48 -12.08
N VAL A 171 2.64 1.44 -12.30
CA VAL A 171 1.70 2.28 -11.52
C VAL A 171 1.56 1.84 -10.06
N PHE A 172 1.91 0.60 -9.70
CA PHE A 172 1.78 0.06 -8.33
C PHE A 172 3.02 0.39 -7.49
N GLN A 173 3.21 1.67 -7.16
CA GLN A 173 4.42 2.19 -6.52
C GLN A 173 4.70 1.62 -5.12
N GLN A 174 3.71 1.01 -4.46
CA GLN A 174 3.87 0.35 -3.15
C GLN A 174 4.24 -1.13 -3.24
N LEU A 175 4.38 -1.67 -4.46
CA LEU A 175 4.68 -3.09 -4.65
C LEU A 175 6.08 -3.43 -4.14
N GLN A 176 6.15 -4.40 -3.23
CA GLN A 176 7.39 -4.88 -2.61
C GLN A 176 7.78 -6.27 -3.12
N HIS A 177 6.81 -7.09 -3.51
CA HIS A 177 7.08 -8.45 -3.98
C HIS A 177 6.36 -8.72 -5.30
N MET A 178 7.12 -9.21 -6.28
CA MET A 178 6.58 -9.67 -7.56
C MET A 178 7.10 -11.07 -7.90
N ASP A 179 6.19 -12.00 -8.19
CA ASP A 179 6.56 -13.35 -8.66
C ASP A 179 6.18 -13.52 -10.14
N LEU A 180 7.20 -13.71 -10.98
CA LEU A 180 7.09 -14.00 -12.41
C LEU A 180 7.74 -15.36 -12.75
N SER A 181 7.83 -16.26 -11.79
CA SER A 181 8.35 -17.61 -11.99
C SER A 181 7.54 -18.36 -13.05
N ARG A 182 8.21 -19.14 -13.89
CA ARG A 182 7.60 -19.95 -14.96
C ARG A 182 6.76 -19.14 -15.97
N THR A 183 7.01 -17.84 -16.09
CA THR A 183 6.37 -16.98 -17.11
C THR A 183 7.25 -16.86 -18.36
N PRO A 184 6.68 -16.52 -19.54
CA PRO A 184 7.46 -16.38 -20.77
C PRO A 184 8.24 -15.05 -20.88
N VAL A 185 8.30 -14.25 -19.81
CA VAL A 185 8.98 -12.95 -19.76
C VAL A 185 10.48 -13.09 -20.04
N THR A 186 11.04 -12.05 -20.64
CA THR A 186 12.44 -11.99 -21.05
C THR A 186 13.21 -10.97 -20.22
N LYS A 187 14.48 -10.73 -20.57
CA LYS A 187 15.30 -9.69 -19.94
C LYS A 187 14.67 -8.28 -20.01
N THR A 188 13.74 -8.05 -20.95
CA THR A 188 13.05 -6.76 -21.10
C THR A 188 12.19 -6.43 -19.88
N ALA A 189 11.53 -7.43 -19.28
CA ALA A 189 10.73 -7.22 -18.08
C ALA A 189 11.56 -6.72 -16.89
N LEU A 190 12.88 -6.93 -16.87
CA LEU A 190 13.74 -6.50 -15.75
C LEU A 190 13.78 -4.98 -15.57
N ALA A 191 13.39 -4.19 -16.58
CA ALA A 191 13.25 -2.74 -16.43
C ALA A 191 12.18 -2.34 -15.41
N ILE A 192 11.31 -3.26 -14.98
CA ILE A 192 10.36 -3.02 -13.89
C ILE A 192 11.06 -2.70 -12.57
N VAL A 193 12.26 -3.22 -12.35
CA VAL A 193 13.05 -2.99 -11.12
C VAL A 193 13.38 -1.51 -10.98
N ASP A 194 13.66 -0.79 -12.06
CA ASP A 194 13.96 0.65 -12.01
C ASP A 194 12.70 1.52 -11.90
N ARG A 195 11.54 0.95 -12.23
CA ARG A 195 10.23 1.63 -12.24
C ARG A 195 9.45 1.47 -10.94
N LEU A 196 9.80 0.46 -10.14
CA LEU A 196 9.21 0.17 -8.84
C LEU A 196 10.26 0.39 -7.73
N PRO A 197 10.37 1.60 -7.18
CA PRO A 197 11.41 1.95 -6.21
C PRO A 197 11.29 1.18 -4.89
N ASN A 198 10.08 0.72 -4.56
CA ASN A 198 9.81 -0.04 -3.35
C ASN A 198 9.94 -1.57 -3.51
N LEU A 199 10.21 -2.07 -4.72
CA LEU A 199 10.34 -3.50 -4.98
C LEU A 199 11.54 -4.07 -4.20
N GLU A 200 11.30 -5.14 -3.45
CA GLU A 200 12.29 -5.80 -2.60
C GLU A 200 12.58 -7.24 -3.05
N SER A 201 11.62 -7.88 -3.71
CA SER A 201 11.80 -9.23 -4.27
C SER A 201 11.19 -9.35 -5.65
N LEU A 202 11.93 -9.99 -6.57
CA LEU A 202 11.48 -10.35 -7.90
C LEU A 202 11.85 -11.81 -8.20
N GLU A 203 10.86 -12.69 -8.18
CA GLU A 203 11.05 -14.12 -8.47
C GLU A 203 10.91 -14.39 -9.98
N LEU A 204 11.91 -15.08 -10.54
CA LEU A 204 12.04 -15.32 -11.99
C LEU A 204 12.42 -16.78 -12.29
N LEU A 205 12.17 -17.70 -11.35
CA LEU A 205 12.57 -19.10 -11.51
C LEU A 205 11.83 -19.72 -12.69
N GLY A 206 12.56 -20.25 -13.68
CA GLY A 206 11.93 -20.88 -14.85
C GLY A 206 11.35 -19.90 -15.87
N SER A 207 11.67 -18.60 -15.79
CA SER A 207 11.40 -17.65 -16.88
C SER A 207 12.47 -17.71 -17.98
N LYS A 208 12.31 -16.93 -19.05
CA LYS A 208 13.33 -16.80 -20.11
C LYS A 208 14.46 -15.84 -19.75
N VAL A 209 14.57 -15.45 -18.48
CA VAL A 209 15.65 -14.62 -17.96
C VAL A 209 16.84 -15.50 -17.56
N TRP A 210 17.99 -15.19 -18.14
CA TRP A 210 19.24 -15.89 -17.85
C TRP A 210 19.62 -15.79 -16.38
N TRP A 211 20.24 -16.84 -15.84
CA TRP A 211 20.62 -16.91 -14.43
C TRP A 211 21.51 -15.74 -13.99
N TRP A 212 22.41 -15.27 -14.86
CA TRP A 212 23.28 -14.12 -14.60
C TRP A 212 22.48 -12.83 -14.39
N SER A 213 21.46 -12.60 -15.21
CA SER A 213 20.56 -11.46 -15.08
C SER A 213 19.73 -11.56 -13.79
N ARG A 214 19.25 -12.75 -13.45
CA ARG A 214 18.54 -13.00 -12.18
C ARG A 214 19.41 -12.68 -10.96
N ARG A 215 20.66 -13.16 -10.94
CA ARG A 215 21.63 -12.81 -9.88
C ARG A 215 21.90 -11.32 -9.77
N ARG A 216 22.08 -10.63 -10.91
CA ARG A 216 22.33 -9.18 -10.92
C ARG A 216 21.17 -8.42 -10.32
N VAL A 217 19.94 -8.77 -10.70
CA VAL A 217 18.73 -8.16 -10.13
C VAL A 217 18.56 -8.51 -8.65
N ALA A 218 18.78 -9.76 -8.26
CA ALA A 218 18.72 -10.16 -6.86
C ALA A 218 19.75 -9.39 -6.01
N ALA A 219 20.98 -9.18 -6.51
CA ALA A 219 21.99 -8.39 -5.83
C ALA A 219 21.60 -6.91 -5.73
N GLU A 220 20.99 -6.34 -6.78
CA GLU A 220 20.49 -4.97 -6.77
C GLU A 220 19.34 -4.78 -5.76
N LEU A 221 18.37 -5.69 -5.75
CA LEU A 221 17.24 -5.63 -4.81
C LEU A 221 17.72 -5.86 -3.37
N GLN A 222 18.67 -6.77 -3.15
CA GLN A 222 19.30 -6.96 -1.85
C GLN A 222 20.02 -5.69 -1.38
N ARG A 223 20.78 -5.05 -2.28
CA ARG A 223 21.43 -3.77 -2.00
C ARG A 223 20.41 -2.70 -1.63
N ARG A 224 19.32 -2.54 -2.38
CA ARG A 224 18.24 -1.60 -2.03
C ARG A 224 17.61 -1.90 -0.67
N ARG A 225 17.48 -3.19 -0.32
CA ARG A 225 16.94 -3.62 0.98
C ARG A 225 17.92 -3.35 2.13
N GLU A 226 19.22 -3.36 1.88
CA GLU A 226 20.27 -3.02 2.85
C GLU A 226 20.48 -1.51 2.98
N GLU A 227 20.37 -0.78 1.87
CA GLU A 227 20.40 0.69 1.81
C GLU A 227 19.10 1.30 2.36
N LYS A 228 17.97 0.61 2.23
CA LYS A 228 16.73 0.93 2.95
C LYS A 228 17.02 0.77 4.45
N PRO A 229 16.89 1.84 5.25
CA PRO A 229 17.02 1.72 6.70
C PRO A 229 16.06 0.63 7.19
N ALA A 230 16.49 -0.17 8.19
CA ALA A 230 15.87 -1.43 8.64
C ALA A 230 14.40 -1.34 9.10
N ILE A 231 13.78 -0.18 8.93
CA ILE A 231 12.56 0.30 9.55
C ILE A 231 11.49 0.59 8.47
N LEU A 232 11.82 0.33 7.19
CA LEU A 232 10.88 0.20 6.06
C LEU A 232 10.54 -1.27 5.73
N ARG A 233 11.00 -2.24 6.54
CA ARG A 233 10.77 -3.69 6.37
C ARG A 233 9.60 -4.19 7.20
#